data_AF-A0A0J7NBL1-F1
#
_entry.id   AF-A0A0J7NBL1-F1
#
_cell.length_a   1.000
_cell.length_b   1.000
_cell.length_c   1.000
_cell.angle_alpha   90.00
_cell.angle_beta   90.00
_cell.angle_gamma   90.00
#
_symmetry.space_group_name_H-M   'P 1'
#
loop_
_entity.id
_entity.type
_entity.pdbx_description
1 polymer ?
#
loop_
_entity_poly.entity_id
_entity_poly.type
_entity_poly.pdbx_seq_one_letter_code
_entity_poly.pdbx_strand_id
1 'polypeptide(L)'
;MTMDGSKSESGKNGATQQECAGCGKAITERYLLKALDMYWHEDCLKCGCCDCRLGEVGSTLYTKANLILCKRDYLRLFGNTGHCAACSKVIPAFEMVMRARTNVYHLECFACQQCNH
;
A
#
# COMPACT_ATOMS: atom_id res chain seq x y z
N MET A 1 -10.44 -4.74 -6.69
CA MET A 1 -11.50 -4.62 -5.67
C MET A 1 -11.55 -3.16 -5.27
N THR A 2 -12.53 -2.43 -5.80
CA THR A 2 -12.75 -1.00 -5.56
C THR A 2 -13.40 -0.80 -4.19
N MET A 3 -13.03 0.27 -3.48
CA MET A 3 -13.68 0.67 -2.23
C MET A 3 -14.81 1.65 -2.54
N ASP A 4 -16.05 1.23 -2.28
CA ASP A 4 -17.23 2.09 -2.34
C ASP A 4 -17.31 2.95 -1.07
N GLY A 5 -16.89 4.22 -1.19
CA GLY A 5 -17.04 5.23 -0.15
C GLY A 5 -18.51 5.61 0.01
N SER A 6 -19.22 4.87 0.86
CA SER A 6 -20.61 5.18 1.21
C SER A 6 -20.65 6.31 2.24
N LYS A 7 -20.96 7.51 1.77
CA LYS A 7 -21.17 8.72 2.57
C LYS A 7 -22.60 8.69 3.13
N SER A 8 -22.77 8.22 4.37
CA SER A 8 -24.07 8.22 5.06
C SER A 8 -24.17 9.38 6.06
N GLU A 9 -25.21 10.21 5.91
CA GLU A 9 -25.57 11.27 6.86
C GLU A 9 -26.83 10.87 7.65
N SER A 10 -26.85 11.26 8.94
CA SER A 10 -28.02 11.45 9.82
C SER A 10 -28.36 10.37 10.87
N GLY A 11 -28.46 10.82 12.13
CA GLY A 11 -29.68 10.69 12.93
C GLY A 11 -29.88 9.44 13.82
N LYS A 12 -29.76 9.64 15.14
CA LYS A 12 -30.34 8.86 16.27
C LYS A 12 -31.28 7.68 15.92
N ASN A 13 -30.83 6.44 16.14
CA ASN A 13 -31.48 5.34 16.89
C ASN A 13 -30.93 3.96 16.47
N GLY A 14 -30.50 3.16 17.44
CA GLY A 14 -30.47 1.69 17.34
C GLY A 14 -29.51 1.01 16.36
N ALA A 15 -28.56 1.72 15.75
CA ALA A 15 -27.64 1.10 14.80
C ALA A 15 -26.57 0.26 15.52
N THR A 16 -26.43 -1.00 15.13
CA THR A 16 -25.30 -1.88 15.48
C THR A 16 -24.00 -1.10 15.32
N GLN A 17 -23.42 -0.74 16.46
CA GLN A 17 -22.21 0.05 16.55
C GLN A 17 -21.09 -0.75 15.88
N GLN A 18 -20.67 -0.33 14.68
CA GLN A 18 -19.63 -1.03 13.93
C GLN A 18 -18.35 -1.00 14.75
N GLU A 19 -17.74 -2.16 14.98
CA GLU A 19 -16.53 -2.27 15.78
C GLU A 19 -15.29 -2.19 14.88
N CYS A 20 -14.30 -1.41 15.31
CA CYS A 20 -13.05 -1.29 14.59
C CYS A 20 -12.21 -2.55 14.77
N ALA A 21 -11.91 -3.26 13.69
CA ALA A 21 -11.07 -4.45 13.72
C ALA A 21 -9.62 -4.20 14.19
N GLY A 22 -9.14 -2.95 14.13
CA GLY A 22 -7.80 -2.57 14.57
C GLY A 22 -7.67 -2.30 16.07
N CYS A 23 -8.71 -1.74 16.70
CA CYS A 23 -8.65 -1.34 18.12
C CYS A 23 -9.74 -1.98 19.01
N GLY A 24 -10.67 -2.74 18.43
CA GLY A 24 -11.79 -3.38 19.13
C GLY A 24 -12.81 -2.41 19.72
N LYS A 25 -12.77 -1.13 19.32
CA LYS A 25 -13.68 -0.10 19.83
C LYS A 25 -14.79 0.20 18.82
N ALA A 26 -15.94 0.54 19.36
CA ALA A 26 -17.06 1.15 18.66
C ALA A 26 -16.65 2.37 17.81
N ILE A 27 -16.98 2.35 16.51
CA ILE A 27 -16.75 3.47 15.58
C ILE A 27 -17.86 4.50 15.71
N THR A 28 -17.66 5.50 16.57
CA THR A 28 -18.61 6.62 16.74
C THR A 28 -18.36 7.78 15.77
N GLU A 29 -17.37 7.66 14.90
CA GLU A 29 -16.95 8.71 13.96
C GLU A 29 -17.96 8.90 12.80
N ARG A 30 -17.96 10.10 12.21
CA ARG A 30 -18.82 10.42 11.05
C ARG A 30 -18.40 9.66 9.80
N TYR A 31 -17.10 9.39 9.66
CA TYR A 31 -16.52 8.69 8.52
C TYR A 31 -15.87 7.41 9.02
N LEU A 32 -16.02 6.35 8.25
CA LEU A 32 -15.49 5.03 8.57
C LEU A 32 -15.02 4.35 7.29
N LEU A 33 -13.98 3.53 7.42
CA LEU A 33 -13.40 2.82 6.29
C LEU A 33 -13.86 1.36 6.33
N LYS A 34 -14.40 0.87 5.22
CA LYS A 34 -14.70 -0.56 5.03
C LYS A 34 -13.57 -1.20 4.24
N ALA A 35 -12.88 -2.17 4.86
CA ALA A 35 -11.73 -2.87 4.29
C ALA A 35 -11.74 -4.33 4.72
N LEU A 36 -11.53 -5.25 3.77
CA LEU A 36 -11.49 -6.71 4.03
C LEU A 36 -12.77 -7.23 4.70
N ASP A 37 -13.91 -6.66 4.30
CA ASP A 37 -15.23 -6.88 4.92
C ASP A 37 -15.35 -6.47 6.40
N MET A 38 -14.32 -5.86 6.97
CA MET A 38 -14.29 -5.33 8.33
C MET A 38 -14.35 -3.79 8.32
N TYR A 39 -14.68 -3.21 9.46
CA TYR A 39 -14.74 -1.76 9.66
C TYR A 39 -13.54 -1.24 10.44
N TRP A 40 -13.08 -0.05 10.08
CA TRP A 40 -11.89 0.56 10.63
C TRP A 40 -12.07 2.06 10.81
N HIS A 41 -11.47 2.61 11.87
CA HIS A 41 -11.27 4.06 11.98
C HIS A 41 -10.27 4.55 10.92
N GLU A 42 -10.37 5.83 10.56
CA GLU A 42 -9.43 6.50 9.65
C GLU A 42 -7.98 6.44 10.16
N ASP A 43 -7.82 6.52 11.48
CA ASP A 43 -6.51 6.44 12.14
C ASP A 43 -6.04 5.00 12.41
N CYS A 44 -6.97 4.05 12.52
CA CYS A 44 -6.65 2.64 12.75
C CYS A 44 -6.23 1.91 11.46
N LEU A 45 -6.75 2.32 10.30
CA LEU A 45 -6.39 1.70 9.01
C LEU A 45 -5.07 2.28 8.47
N LYS A 46 -3.97 1.79 9.02
CA LYS A 46 -2.61 2.23 8.67
C LYS A 46 -1.72 1.09 8.21
N CYS A 47 -0.70 1.43 7.43
CA CYS A 47 0.30 0.47 6.96
C CYS A 47 1.13 -0.04 8.15
N GLY A 48 1.23 -1.36 8.32
CA GLY A 48 2.05 -1.96 9.39
C GLY A 48 3.56 -1.76 9.24
N CYS A 49 4.04 -1.16 8.14
CA CYS A 49 5.46 -0.91 7.90
C CYS A 49 5.85 0.57 7.95
N CYS A 50 4.95 1.49 7.54
CA CYS A 50 5.25 2.92 7.46
C CYS A 50 4.26 3.81 8.22
N ASP A 51 3.27 3.21 8.90
CA ASP A 51 2.19 3.88 9.64
C ASP A 51 1.38 4.91 8.84
N CYS A 52 1.54 4.98 7.51
CA CYS A 52 0.75 5.88 6.68
C CYS A 52 -0.72 5.41 6.66
N ARG A 53 -1.64 6.38 6.72
CA ARG A 53 -3.08 6.15 6.64
C ARG A 53 -3.46 5.67 5.24
N LEU A 54 -3.93 4.43 5.17
CA LEU A 54 -4.27 3.80 3.89
C LEU A 54 -5.52 4.46 3.28
N GLY A 55 -6.41 5.02 4.09
CA GLY A 55 -7.57 5.77 3.62
C GLY A 55 -7.20 7.01 2.79
N GLU A 56 -6.07 7.67 3.11
CA GLU A 56 -5.62 8.88 2.41
C GLU A 56 -4.68 8.57 1.22
N VAL A 57 -3.82 7.55 1.36
CA VAL A 57 -2.76 7.25 0.36
C VAL A 57 -3.30 6.56 -0.90
N GLY A 58 -4.48 5.95 -0.83
CA GLY A 58 -5.19 5.47 -2.02
C GLY A 58 -6.18 4.35 -1.71
N SER A 59 -7.16 4.15 -2.61
CA SER A 59 -8.25 3.18 -2.42
C SER A 59 -7.84 1.70 -2.51
N THR A 60 -6.54 1.40 -2.59
CA THR A 60 -6.02 0.03 -2.73
C THR A 60 -5.04 -0.28 -1.60
N LEU A 61 -5.46 -1.17 -0.71
CA LEU A 61 -4.63 -1.78 0.33
C LEU A 61 -4.28 -3.21 -0.05
N TYR A 62 -3.16 -3.69 0.49
CA TYR A 62 -2.68 -5.04 0.26
C TYR A 62 -2.58 -5.76 1.60
N THR A 63 -3.08 -6.99 1.66
CA THR A 63 -2.95 -7.85 2.83
C THR A 63 -2.04 -9.03 2.55
N LYS A 64 -1.05 -9.23 3.41
CA LYS A 64 -0.12 -10.35 3.31
C LYS A 64 0.45 -10.66 4.70
N ALA A 65 0.60 -11.94 5.03
CA ALA A 65 1.15 -12.38 6.32
C ALA A 65 0.46 -11.74 7.55
N ASN A 66 -0.87 -11.58 7.48
CA ASN A 66 -1.68 -10.94 8.53
C ASN A 66 -1.33 -9.46 8.79
N LEU A 67 -0.67 -8.79 7.84
CA LEU A 67 -0.36 -7.36 7.89
C LEU A 67 -1.07 -6.63 6.74
N ILE A 68 -1.57 -5.43 7.05
CA ILE A 68 -2.11 -4.50 6.06
C ILE A 68 -0.98 -3.56 5.64
N LEU A 69 -0.69 -3.52 4.35
CA LEU A 69 0.44 -2.81 3.77
C LEU A 69 -0.03 -1.85 2.69
N CYS A 70 0.67 -0.72 2.58
CA CYS A 70 0.48 0.18 1.45
C CYS A 70 1.07 -0.44 0.18
N LYS A 71 0.63 0.00 -1.00
CA LYS A 71 1.15 -0.48 -2.29
C LYS A 71 2.68 -0.46 -2.35
N ARG A 72 3.30 0.60 -1.81
CA ARG A 72 4.76 0.77 -1.80
C ARG A 72 5.46 -0.29 -0.95
N ASP A 73 5.04 -0.48 0.30
CA ASP A 73 5.66 -1.46 1.20
C ASP A 73 5.34 -2.90 0.79
N TYR A 74 4.13 -3.13 0.26
CA TYR A 74 3.79 -4.43 -0.33
C TYR A 74 4.72 -4.77 -1.49
N LEU A 75 4.93 -3.84 -2.44
CA LEU A 75 5.89 -4.04 -3.52
C LEU A 75 7.31 -4.19 -2.98
N ARG A 76 7.72 -3.41 -1.98
CA ARG A 76 9.05 -3.52 -1.38
C ARG A 76 9.32 -4.89 -0.76
N LEU A 77 8.35 -5.47 -0.05
CA LEU A 77 8.51 -6.73 0.70
C LEU A 77 8.20 -7.96 -0.15
N PHE A 78 7.20 -7.88 -1.05
CA PHE A 78 6.67 -9.02 -1.79
C PHE A 78 6.71 -8.85 -3.31
N GLY A 79 7.13 -7.69 -3.81
CA GLY A 79 7.32 -7.47 -5.23
C GLY A 79 8.55 -8.23 -5.74
N ASN A 80 8.54 -8.54 -7.03
CA ASN A 80 9.67 -9.19 -7.69
C ASN A 80 10.88 -8.25 -7.73
N THR A 81 11.89 -8.57 -6.95
CA THR A 81 13.19 -7.90 -7.03
C THR A 81 13.93 -8.32 -8.29
N GLY A 82 14.68 -7.39 -8.87
CA GLY A 82 15.51 -7.62 -10.04
C GLY A 82 16.99 -7.63 -9.68
N HIS A 83 17.86 -7.93 -10.65
CA HIS A 83 19.29 -7.68 -10.55
C HIS A 83 19.70 -6.71 -11.64
N CYS A 84 20.48 -5.69 -11.27
CA CYS A 84 21.01 -4.73 -12.22
C CYS A 84 22.11 -5.39 -13.05
N ALA A 85 21.98 -5.43 -14.37
CA ALA A 85 22.96 -6.05 -15.25
C ALA A 85 24.29 -5.26 -15.36
N ALA A 86 24.31 -3.99 -14.93
CA ALA A 86 25.54 -3.18 -14.92
C ALA A 86 26.31 -3.28 -13.59
N CYS A 87 25.63 -3.15 -12.45
CA CYS A 87 26.30 -3.15 -11.13
C CYS A 87 26.13 -4.46 -10.35
N SER A 88 25.38 -5.43 -10.88
CA SER A 88 25.07 -6.74 -10.25
C SER A 88 24.39 -6.65 -8.88
N LYS A 89 23.94 -5.46 -8.46
CA LYS A 89 23.21 -5.26 -7.20
C LYS A 89 21.73 -5.61 -7.36
N VAL A 90 21.11 -5.98 -6.24
CA VAL A 90 19.66 -6.24 -6.18
C VAL A 90 18.91 -4.93 -6.35
N ILE A 91 17.97 -4.93 -7.28
CA ILE A 91 17.03 -3.83 -7.50
C ILE A 91 15.77 -4.10 -6.67
N PRO A 92 15.42 -3.22 -5.72
CA PRO A 92 14.16 -3.33 -5.00
C PRO A 92 12.97 -3.24 -5.94
N ALA A 93 11.91 -4.00 -5.66
CA ALA A 93 10.74 -4.04 -6.54
C ALA A 93 9.90 -2.74 -6.56
N PHE A 94 10.16 -1.82 -5.62
CA PHE A 94 9.55 -0.47 -5.61
C PHE A 94 10.39 0.56 -6.38
N GLU A 95 11.61 0.22 -6.78
CA GLU A 95 12.53 1.14 -7.47
C GLU A 95 12.20 1.21 -8.96
N MET A 96 12.31 2.41 -9.54
CA MET A 96 12.16 2.59 -10.97
C MET A 96 13.39 2.04 -11.70
N VAL A 97 13.15 1.26 -12.75
CA VAL A 97 14.21 0.58 -13.50
C VAL A 97 14.07 0.80 -14.99
N MET A 98 15.21 0.82 -15.68
CA MET A 98 15.26 0.70 -17.12
C MET A 98 15.33 -0.77 -17.52
N ARG A 99 14.54 -1.15 -18.53
CA ARG A 99 14.58 -2.50 -19.13
C ARG A 99 15.08 -2.38 -20.55
N ALA A 100 16.16 -3.08 -20.87
CA ALA A 100 16.67 -3.19 -22.23
C ALA A 100 16.76 -4.68 -22.62
N ARG A 101 15.93 -5.08 -23.57
CA ARG A 101 15.73 -6.49 -23.96
C ARG A 101 15.40 -7.35 -22.74
N THR A 102 16.31 -8.24 -22.33
CA THR A 102 16.17 -9.15 -21.18
C THR A 102 16.79 -8.60 -19.89
N ASN A 103 17.51 -7.48 -19.97
CA ASN A 103 18.29 -6.95 -18.86
C ASN A 103 17.58 -5.79 -18.18
N VAL A 104 17.82 -5.66 -16.87
CA VAL A 104 17.25 -4.62 -16.02
C VAL A 104 18.39 -3.80 -15.44
N TYR A 105 18.21 -2.49 -15.34
CA TYR A 105 19.22 -1.56 -14.88
C TYR A 105 18.61 -0.53 -13.92
N HIS A 106 19.36 -0.10 -12.90
CA HIS A 106 19.01 1.13 -12.17
C HIS A 106 19.03 2.32 -13.13
N LEU A 107 18.28 3.38 -12.82
CA LEU A 107 18.28 4.60 -13.63
C LEU A 107 19.68 5.21 -13.76
N GLU A 108 20.46 5.20 -12.67
CA GLU A 108 21.85 5.66 -12.62
C GLU A 108 22.84 4.74 -13.36
N CYS A 109 22.48 3.47 -13.55
CA CYS A 109 23.33 2.47 -14.19
C CYS A 109 23.05 2.33 -15.69
N PHE A 110 22.00 2.98 -16.20
CA PHE A 110 21.62 2.95 -17.61
C PHE A 110 22.40 4.03 -18.37
N ALA A 111 23.70 3.79 -18.56
CA ALA A 111 24.60 4.67 -19.29
C ALA A 111 25.28 3.94 -20.46
N CYS A 112 25.68 4.70 -21.48
CA CYS A 112 26.40 4.13 -22.62
C CYS A 112 27.71 3.50 -22.14
N GLN A 113 27.96 2.22 -22.44
CA GLN A 113 29.20 1.54 -22.02
C GLN A 113 30.47 2.11 -22.70
N GLN A 114 30.30 2.88 -23.78
CA GLN A 114 31.40 3.53 -24.50
C GLN A 114 31.71 4.94 -23.95
N CYS A 115 30.68 5.68 -23.52
CA CYS A 115 30.79 7.11 -23.17
C CYS A 115 30.54 7.40 -21.68
N ASN A 116 29.96 6.44 -20.96
CA ASN A 116 29.49 6.53 -19.57
C ASN A 116 28.67 7.80 -19.25
N HIS A 117 27.89 8.24 -20.24
CA HIS A 117 26.97 9.39 -20.22
C HIS A 117 25.57 8.91 -20.60
#